data_AF-A0A0R0IYK5-F1
#
_entry.id   AF-A0A0R0IYK5-F1
#
_cell.length_a   1.000
_cell.length_b   1.000
_cell.length_c   1.000
_cell.angle_alpha   90.00
_cell.angle_beta   90.00
_cell.angle_gamma   90.00
#
_symmetry.space_group_name_H-M   'P 1'
#
loop_
_entity.id
_entity.type
_entity.pdbx_description
1 polymer ?
#
loop_
_entity_poly.entity_id
_entity_poly.type
_entity_poly.pdbx_seq_one_letter_code
_entity_poly.pdbx_strand_id
1 'polypeptide(L)'
;GYSILGNQELVLINSLVQEFIYNLSDTIKAFSILLLTDLCIGFHSTHGWELVIGFVYKDFGFAQNDQIISGLVSTFPVILDTILKYLIFRYLNRISPSLVVIYHSMND
;
A
#
# COMPACT_ATOMS: atom_id res chain seq x y z
N GLY A 1 -21.62 -21.46 6.55
CA GLY A 1 -22.43 -20.30 6.08
C GLY A 1 -21.60 -19.03 5.97
N TYR A 2 -21.01 -18.56 7.08
CA TYR A 2 -20.35 -17.24 7.15
C TYR A 2 -19.13 -17.03 6.23
N SER A 3 -18.35 -18.07 5.93
CA SER A 3 -17.17 -17.93 5.05
C SER A 3 -17.51 -17.63 3.58
N ILE A 4 -18.70 -18.01 3.11
CA ILE A 4 -19.11 -17.78 1.70
C ILE A 4 -19.69 -16.37 1.53
N LEU A 5 -20.42 -15.86 2.53
CA LEU A 5 -20.97 -14.50 2.50
C LEU A 5 -19.84 -13.45 2.52
N GLY A 6 -18.80 -13.66 3.34
CA GLY A 6 -17.63 -12.79 3.37
C GLY A 6 -16.91 -12.71 2.03
N ASN A 7 -16.81 -13.82 1.29
CA ASN A 7 -16.21 -13.81 -0.05
C ASN A 7 -17.05 -13.00 -1.05
N GLN A 8 -18.39 -13.08 -1.00
CA GLN A 8 -19.25 -12.30 -1.90
C GLN A 8 -19.13 -10.80 -1.62
N GLU A 9 -19.14 -10.40 -0.34
CA GLU A 9 -18.95 -9.00 0.06
C GLU A 9 -17.57 -8.47 -0.35
N LEU A 10 -16.50 -9.26 -0.15
CA LEU A 10 -15.16 -8.90 -0.61
C LEU A 10 -15.09 -8.74 -2.13
N VAL A 11 -15.79 -9.57 -2.91
CA VAL A 11 -15.86 -9.44 -4.36
C VAL A 11 -16.60 -8.16 -4.76
N LEU A 12 -17.71 -7.82 -4.09
CA LEU A 12 -18.46 -6.58 -4.35
C LEU A 12 -17.65 -5.33 -4.00
N ILE A 13 -16.95 -5.34 -2.86
CA ILE A 13 -16.04 -4.25 -2.48
C ILE A 13 -14.91 -4.14 -3.49
N ASN A 14 -14.31 -5.26 -3.90
CA ASN A 14 -13.25 -5.25 -4.90
C ASN A 14 -13.74 -4.73 -6.25
N SER A 15 -14.94 -5.09 -6.72
CA SER A 15 -15.48 -4.56 -7.97
C SER A 15 -15.78 -3.07 -7.88
N LEU A 16 -16.34 -2.60 -6.76
CA LEU A 16 -16.60 -1.17 -6.53
C LEU A 16 -15.30 -0.37 -6.52
N VAL A 17 -14.29 -0.85 -5.79
CA VAL A 17 -12.97 -0.21 -5.73
C VAL A 17 -12.31 -0.21 -7.11
N GLN A 18 -12.40 -1.32 -7.85
CA GLN A 18 -11.88 -1.39 -9.22
C GLN A 18 -12.59 -0.38 -10.12
N GLU A 19 -13.93 -0.37 -10.15
CA GLU A 19 -14.71 0.57 -10.95
C GLU A 19 -14.42 2.03 -10.60
N PHE A 20 -14.31 2.34 -9.30
CA PHE A 20 -13.90 3.65 -8.81
C PHE A 20 -12.52 4.02 -9.38
N ILE A 21 -11.52 3.15 -9.26
CA ILE A 21 -10.17 3.41 -9.76
C ILE A 21 -10.12 3.52 -11.29
N TYR A 22 -10.87 2.69 -12.02
CA TYR A 22 -10.92 2.73 -13.49
C TYR A 22 -11.56 4.02 -14.00
N ASN A 23 -12.56 4.54 -13.30
CA ASN A 23 -13.23 5.80 -13.65
C ASN A 23 -12.41 7.06 -13.28
N LEU A 24 -11.35 6.94 -12.47
CA LEU A 24 -10.47 8.06 -12.15
C LEU A 24 -9.59 8.42 -13.35
N SER A 25 -9.36 9.73 -13.55
CA SER A 25 -8.39 10.21 -14.54
C SER A 25 -6.97 9.79 -14.16
N ASP A 26 -6.08 9.67 -15.14
CA ASP A 26 -4.68 9.28 -14.88
C ASP A 26 -3.95 10.27 -13.95
N THR A 27 -4.35 11.54 -13.96
CA THR A 27 -3.88 12.55 -13.01
C THR A 27 -4.35 12.27 -11.59
N ILE A 28 -5.63 11.93 -11.37
CA ILE A 28 -6.12 11.60 -10.02
C ILE A 28 -5.52 10.28 -9.54
N LYS A 29 -5.29 9.31 -10.44
CA LYS A 29 -4.53 8.11 -10.12
C LYS A 29 -3.14 8.50 -9.59
N ALA A 30 -2.38 9.30 -10.33
CA ALA A 30 -1.05 9.77 -9.93
C ALA A 30 -1.07 10.57 -8.62
N PHE A 31 -2.04 11.48 -8.45
CA PHE A 31 -2.22 12.23 -7.22
C PHE A 31 -2.55 11.33 -6.03
N SER A 32 -3.40 10.32 -6.23
CA SER A 32 -3.71 9.32 -5.20
C SER A 32 -2.47 8.52 -4.79
N ILE A 33 -1.55 8.23 -5.72
CA ILE A 33 -0.24 7.62 -5.37
C ILE A 33 0.53 8.55 -4.45
N LEU A 34 0.67 9.81 -4.86
CA LEU A 34 1.47 10.80 -4.14
C LEU A 34 0.88 11.00 -2.74
N LEU A 35 -0.44 11.15 -2.66
CA LEU A 35 -1.15 11.31 -1.39
C LEU A 35 -1.04 10.08 -0.50
N LEU A 36 -1.18 8.87 -1.04
CA LEU A 36 -1.02 7.64 -0.26
C LEU A 36 0.42 7.46 0.21
N THR A 37 1.39 7.80 -0.65
CA THR A 37 2.81 7.83 -0.32
C THR A 37 3.08 8.82 0.79
N ASP A 38 2.56 10.04 0.68
CA ASP A 38 2.71 11.10 1.67
C ASP A 38 1.99 10.76 2.98
N LEU A 39 0.86 10.03 2.94
CA LEU A 39 0.18 9.55 4.14
C LEU A 39 0.99 8.44 4.83
N CYS A 40 1.57 7.50 4.07
CA CYS A 40 2.36 6.40 4.63
C CYS A 40 3.73 6.86 5.14
N ILE A 41 4.38 7.81 4.46
CA ILE A 41 5.64 8.43 4.90
C ILE A 41 5.36 9.48 5.99
N GLY A 42 4.19 10.11 5.97
CA GLY A 42 3.77 11.23 6.81
C GLY A 42 3.57 10.93 8.29
N PHE A 43 3.72 9.68 8.73
CA PHE A 43 3.79 9.31 10.14
C PHE A 43 5.18 9.68 10.73
N HIS A 44 5.48 10.97 10.66
CA HIS A 44 6.77 11.64 10.89
C HIS A 44 7.26 11.63 12.35
N SER A 45 6.70 10.79 13.22
CA SER A 45 7.24 10.59 14.56
C SER A 45 7.74 9.17 14.69
N THR A 46 9.05 9.03 14.93
CA THR A 46 9.68 7.76 15.35
C THR A 46 8.89 7.10 16.47
N HIS A 47 8.31 7.91 17.36
CA HIS A 47 7.48 7.46 18.46
C HIS A 47 6.16 6.81 18.00
N GLY A 48 5.55 7.28 16.92
CA GLY A 48 4.32 6.67 16.38
C GLY A 48 4.57 5.23 15.93
N TRP A 49 5.67 5.02 15.20
CA TRP A 49 6.10 3.69 14.80
C TRP A 49 6.51 2.82 15.99
N GLU A 50 7.17 3.41 16.99
CA GLU A 50 7.52 2.72 18.24
C GLU A 50 6.29 2.20 18.97
N LEU A 51 5.22 3.00 19.07
CA LEU A 51 3.96 2.58 19.68
C LEU A 51 3.26 1.48 18.87
N VAL A 52 3.20 1.61 17.54
CA VAL A 52 2.59 0.58 16.67
C VAL A 52 3.35 -0.74 16.78
N ILE A 53 4.67 -0.71 16.63
CA ILE A 53 5.52 -1.90 16.72
C ILE A 53 5.47 -2.47 18.14
N GLY A 54 5.53 -1.64 19.17
CA GLY A 54 5.44 -2.05 20.57
C GLY A 54 4.11 -2.72 20.92
N PHE A 55 2.99 -2.21 20.38
CA PHE A 55 1.67 -2.82 20.53
C PHE A 55 1.62 -4.21 19.88
N VAL A 56 2.10 -4.32 18.64
CA VAL A 56 2.19 -5.61 17.93
C VAL A 56 3.10 -6.58 18.71
N TYR A 57 4.26 -6.14 19.18
CA TYR A 57 5.21 -6.98 19.93
C TYR A 57 4.58 -7.53 21.22
N LYS A 58 3.81 -6.69 21.93
CA LYS A 58 3.09 -7.05 23.15
C LYS A 58 1.97 -8.06 22.89
N ASP A 59 1.21 -7.89 21.81
CA ASP A 59 0.12 -8.82 21.46
C ASP A 59 0.64 -10.20 21.06
N PHE A 60 1.81 -10.27 20.42
CA PHE A 60 2.48 -11.55 20.12
C PHE A 60 3.18 -12.18 21.34
N GLY A 61 3.23 -11.50 22.49
CA GLY A 61 3.83 -12.00 23.73
C GLY A 61 5.36 -12.02 23.73
N PHE A 62 6.01 -11.26 22.84
CA PHE A 62 7.46 -11.18 22.82
C PHE A 62 7.98 -10.25 23.93
N ALA A 63 9.10 -10.61 24.55
CA ALA A 63 9.77 -9.75 25.53
C ALA A 63 10.25 -8.47 24.85
N GLN A 64 9.81 -7.32 25.37
CA GLN A 64 10.17 -6.02 24.83
C GLN A 64 11.70 -5.87 24.80
N ASN A 65 12.26 -5.78 23.60
CA ASN A 65 13.66 -5.47 23.38
C ASN A 65 13.75 -4.15 22.62
N ASP A 66 14.04 -3.07 23.32
CA ASP A 66 14.07 -1.71 22.76
C ASP A 66 15.07 -1.57 21.61
N GLN A 67 16.13 -2.38 21.57
CA GLN A 67 17.07 -2.40 20.45
C GLN A 67 16.42 -2.94 19.17
N ILE A 68 15.64 -4.02 19.29
CA ILE A 68 14.91 -4.62 18.16
C ILE A 68 13.81 -3.65 17.71
N ILE A 69 13.06 -3.07 18.65
CA ILE A 69 12.01 -2.10 18.33
C ILE A 69 12.60 -0.90 17.60
N SER A 70 13.70 -0.32 18.09
CA SER A 70 14.38 0.82 17.42
C SER A 70 14.91 0.44 16.02
N GLY A 71 15.48 -0.76 15.87
CA GLY A 71 15.90 -1.28 14.57
C GLY A 71 14.73 -1.46 13.59
N LEU A 72 13.58 -1.96 14.06
CA LEU A 72 12.37 -2.08 13.26
C LEU A 72 11.78 -0.72 12.92
N VAL A 73 11.67 0.19 13.89
CA VAL A 73 11.16 1.56 13.69
C VAL A 73 11.97 2.32 12.63
N SER A 74 13.28 2.07 12.53
CA SER A 74 14.12 2.73 11.51
C SER A 74 14.04 2.09 10.12
N THR A 75 13.88 0.78 10.03
CA THR A 75 13.93 0.04 8.75
C THR A 75 12.54 -0.19 8.16
N PHE A 76 11.57 -0.54 9.00
CA PHE A 76 10.23 -0.95 8.60
C PHE A 76 9.47 0.14 7.83
N PRO A 77 9.48 1.43 8.24
CA PRO A 77 8.77 2.46 7.49
C PRO A 77 9.32 2.63 6.07
N VAL A 78 10.64 2.54 5.91
CA VAL A 78 11.31 2.67 4.60
C VAL A 78 10.97 1.48 3.69
N ILE A 79 10.98 0.26 4.25
CA ILE A 79 10.63 -0.95 3.51
C ILE A 79 9.15 -0.91 3.11
N LEU A 80 8.26 -0.57 4.03
CA LEU A 80 6.82 -0.47 3.77
C LEU A 80 6.53 0.58 2.70
N ASP A 81 7.16 1.76 2.79
CA ASP A 81 7.07 2.81 1.78
C ASP A 81 7.49 2.29 0.39
N THR A 82 8.64 1.61 0.33
CA THR A 82 9.17 1.07 -0.93
C THR A 82 8.23 0.00 -1.53
N ILE A 83 7.70 -0.90 -0.70
CA ILE A 83 6.75 -1.93 -1.13
C ILE A 83 5.45 -1.30 -1.64
N LEU A 84 4.90 -0.34 -0.89
CA LEU A 84 3.67 0.35 -1.30
C LEU A 84 3.87 1.10 -2.61
N LYS A 85 4.95 1.89 -2.74
CA LYS A 85 5.32 2.54 -4.00
C LYS A 85 5.42 1.55 -5.16
N TYR A 86 6.10 0.41 -4.95
CA TYR A 86 6.25 -0.62 -5.97
C TYR A 86 4.93 -1.27 -6.35
N LEU A 87 4.09 -1.64 -5.38
CA LEU A 87 2.78 -2.25 -5.61
C LEU A 87 1.86 -1.30 -6.36
N ILE A 88 1.83 -0.03 -5.96
CA ILE A 88 1.02 1.01 -6.61
C ILE A 88 1.51 1.22 -8.05
N PHE A 89 2.82 1.36 -8.25
CA PHE A 89 3.42 1.49 -9.59
C PHE A 89 3.06 0.30 -10.48
N ARG A 90 3.21 -0.92 -9.95
CA ARG A 90 2.85 -2.16 -10.68
C ARG A 90 1.36 -2.23 -10.98
N TYR A 91 0.50 -1.85 -10.04
CA TYR A 91 -0.95 -1.88 -10.22
C TYR A 91 -1.41 -0.87 -11.28
N LEU A 92 -0.86 0.34 -11.25
CA LEU A 92 -1.18 1.37 -12.25
C LEU A 92 -0.64 1.06 -13.64
N ASN A 93 0.58 0.53 -13.73
CA ASN A 93 1.10 0.01 -15.00
C ASN A 93 0.22 -1.11 -15.57
N ARG A 94 -0.45 -1.90 -14.72
CA ARG A 94 -1.40 -2.92 -15.17
C ARG A 94 -2.74 -2.33 -15.62
N ILE A 95 -3.17 -1.19 -15.06
CA ILE A 95 -4.45 -0.54 -15.36
C ILE A 95 -4.39 0.32 -16.62
N SER A 96 -3.22 0.87 -16.98
CA SER A 96 -3.04 1.63 -18.22
C SER A 96 -2.28 0.80 -19.28
N PRO A 97 -2.95 -0.15 -19.95
CA PRO A 97 -2.39 -0.86 -21.10
C PRO A 97 -2.05 0.08 -22.27
N SER A 98 -2.55 1.32 -22.25
CA SER A 98 -2.21 2.39 -23.19
C SER A 98 -0.70 2.63 -23.28
N LEU A 99 0.04 2.48 -22.16
CA LEU A 99 1.49 2.62 -22.16
C LEU A 99 2.20 1.47 -22.90
N VAL A 100 1.68 0.25 -22.78
CA VAL A 100 2.15 -0.93 -23.54
C VAL A 100 1.94 -0.76 -25.04
N VAL A 101 0.80 -0.17 -25.44
CA VAL A 101 0.51 0.13 -26.84
C VAL A 101 1.43 1.24 -27.37
N ILE A 102 1.72 2.28 -26.57
CA ILE A 102 2.67 3.34 -26.95
C ILE A 102 4.10 2.81 -27.08
N TYR A 103 4.56 1.94 -26.17
CA TYR A 103 5.91 1.34 -26.26
C TYR A 103 6.06 0.46 -27.51
N HIS A 104 5.03 -0.32 -27.86
CA HIS A 104 5.02 -1.08 -29.12
C HIS A 104 5.05 -0.15 -30.35
N SER A 105 4.32 0.96 -30.33
CA SER A 105 4.32 1.92 -31.45
C SER A 105 5.59 2.76 -31.59
N MET A 106 6.43 2.84 -30.55
CA MET A 106 7.72 3.56 -30.58
C MET A 106 8.89 2.66 -31.00
N ASN A 107 8.71 1.34 -30.95
CA ASN A 107 9.74 0.35 -31.30
C ASN A 107 9.49 -0.32 -32.66
N ASP A 108 8.40 0.04 -33.34
CA ASP A 108 8.21 -0.11 -34.79
C ASP A 108 8.69 1.17 -35.51
#